data_AF-A0A2Z4G8N4-F1
#
_entry.id   AF-A0A2Z4G8N4-F1
#
_cell.length_a   1.000
_cell.length_b   1.000
_cell.length_c   1.000
_cell.angle_alpha   90.00
_cell.angle_beta   90.00
_cell.angle_gamma   90.00
#
_symmetry.space_group_name_H-M   'P 1'
#
loop_
_entity.id
_entity.type
_entity.pdbx_description
1 polymer ?
#
loop_
_entity_poly.entity_id
_entity_poly.type
_entity_poly.pdbx_seq_one_letter_code
_entity_poly.pdbx_strand_id
1 'polypeptide(L)'
;MIKRLDISTYEAINENFNNFYNSNLELDKPSRKLTEVASQLDMNDLSGTVEKFKGFSTEEIIDYLVFNHHYYLTKKLPELQQSILHVFGHEDVSNLLKTLAMFFGKYQKSLISHIKMEENVFFPMAKDLASSSKEQMSKTKKWTSFIEFLGNHDPIEDELKKVNLIIKEAVKDIKVPFAYSVFMNQIDLFELDLKRHAIIEDEVLLPRVEAML
;
A
#
# COMPACT_ATOMS: atom_id res chain seq x y z
N MET A 1 30.82 -15.43 -8.31
CA MET A 1 30.61 -16.14 -7.04
C MET A 1 29.80 -15.21 -6.16
N ILE A 2 28.47 -15.39 -6.09
CA ILE A 2 27.58 -14.51 -5.30
C ILE A 2 27.87 -14.80 -3.82
N LYS A 3 28.53 -13.87 -3.11
CA LYS A 3 28.63 -13.97 -1.65
C LYS A 3 27.22 -13.84 -1.08
N ARG A 4 26.84 -14.81 -0.24
CA ARG A 4 25.56 -14.84 0.47
C ARG A 4 25.43 -13.54 1.27
N LEU A 5 24.29 -12.86 1.13
CA LEU A 5 23.81 -11.85 2.07
C LEU A 5 24.03 -12.35 3.50
N ASP A 6 24.38 -11.45 4.43
CA ASP A 6 24.37 -11.86 5.84
C ASP A 6 22.95 -12.30 6.22
N ILE A 7 22.88 -13.29 7.12
CA ILE A 7 21.63 -13.98 7.47
C ILE A 7 20.57 -12.99 7.95
N SER A 8 20.95 -11.96 8.73
CA SER A 8 20.01 -10.96 9.25
C SER A 8 19.41 -10.07 8.16
N THR A 9 20.20 -9.71 7.14
CA THR A 9 19.75 -8.91 6.01
C THR A 9 18.85 -9.75 5.09
N TYR A 10 19.25 -11.01 4.85
CA TYR A 10 18.44 -11.95 4.10
C TYR A 10 17.11 -12.25 4.80
N GLU A 11 17.11 -12.49 6.11
CA GLU A 11 15.90 -12.70 6.91
C GLU A 11 15.01 -11.46 6.96
N ALA A 12 15.57 -10.25 7.05
CA ALA A 12 14.78 -9.02 6.99
C ALA A 12 14.04 -8.84 5.65
N ILE A 13 14.63 -9.31 4.56
CA ILE A 13 14.03 -9.26 3.21
C ILE A 13 13.10 -10.46 2.98
N ASN A 14 13.48 -11.66 3.45
CA ASN A 14 12.82 -12.94 3.17
C ASN A 14 12.02 -13.52 4.33
N GLU A 15 11.75 -12.77 5.40
CA GLU A 15 10.75 -13.16 6.39
C GLU A 15 9.49 -13.63 5.65
N ASN A 16 9.10 -14.89 5.84
CA ASN A 16 8.19 -15.62 4.96
C ASN A 16 6.81 -14.96 4.87
N PHE A 17 6.66 -14.03 3.93
CA PHE A 17 5.40 -13.33 3.67
C PHE A 17 4.33 -14.23 3.03
N ASN A 18 4.77 -15.34 2.42
CA ASN A 18 3.92 -16.32 1.74
C ASN A 18 2.85 -16.97 2.65
N ASN A 19 2.95 -16.83 3.97
CA ASN A 19 1.98 -17.37 4.92
C ASN A 19 0.82 -16.40 5.26
N PHE A 20 0.85 -15.15 4.80
CA PHE A 20 -0.11 -14.14 5.24
C PHE A 20 -1.26 -13.85 4.28
N TYR A 21 -1.16 -14.25 3.01
CA TYR A 21 -2.20 -14.00 2.03
C TYR A 21 -2.36 -15.19 1.08
N ASN A 22 -3.60 -15.58 0.78
CA ASN A 22 -3.87 -16.66 -0.15
C ASN A 22 -3.63 -16.16 -1.58
N SER A 23 -2.47 -16.49 -2.15
CA SER A 23 -2.13 -16.14 -3.53
C SER A 23 -3.02 -16.79 -4.60
N ASN A 24 -3.85 -17.77 -4.21
CA ASN A 24 -4.83 -18.43 -5.08
C ASN A 24 -6.25 -17.86 -4.94
N LEU A 25 -6.43 -16.76 -4.20
CA LEU A 25 -7.73 -16.10 -4.12
C LEU A 25 -8.07 -15.47 -5.49
N GLU A 26 -9.08 -16.00 -6.17
CA GLU A 26 -9.65 -15.37 -7.36
C GLU A 26 -10.62 -14.28 -6.92
N LEU A 27 -10.24 -13.01 -7.14
CA LEU A 27 -11.08 -11.85 -6.94
C LEU A 27 -11.72 -11.44 -8.26
N ASP A 28 -12.98 -11.01 -8.20
CA ASP A 28 -13.63 -10.38 -9.34
C ASP A 28 -12.88 -9.10 -9.72
N LYS A 29 -12.67 -8.92 -11.02
CA LYS A 29 -11.99 -7.72 -11.52
C LYS A 29 -12.90 -6.52 -11.31
N PRO A 30 -12.37 -5.41 -10.78
CA PRO A 30 -13.13 -4.17 -10.68
C PRO A 30 -13.66 -3.72 -12.04
N SER A 31 -14.75 -2.95 -12.01
CA SER A 31 -15.32 -2.43 -13.25
C SER A 31 -14.27 -1.57 -13.98
N ARG A 32 -14.21 -1.74 -15.31
CA ARG A 32 -13.28 -0.98 -16.17
C ARG A 32 -13.40 0.53 -15.94
N LYS A 33 -14.64 1.01 -15.76
CA LYS A 33 -14.92 2.43 -15.51
C LYS A 33 -14.29 2.92 -14.21
N LEU A 34 -14.36 2.13 -13.14
CA LEU A 34 -13.75 2.48 -11.86
C LEU A 34 -12.22 2.52 -11.97
N THR A 35 -11.63 1.53 -12.64
CA THR A 35 -10.17 1.50 -12.91
C THR A 35 -9.72 2.72 -13.72
N GLU A 36 -10.47 3.10 -14.75
CA GLU A 36 -10.17 4.27 -15.57
C GLU A 36 -10.23 5.56 -14.74
N VAL A 37 -11.29 5.74 -13.94
CA VAL A 37 -11.43 6.91 -13.04
C VAL A 37 -10.29 6.99 -12.04
N ALA A 38 -9.97 5.88 -11.37
CA ALA A 38 -8.88 5.83 -10.38
C ALA A 38 -7.51 6.16 -11.01
N SER A 39 -7.25 5.68 -12.24
CA SER A 39 -6.00 5.96 -12.96
C SER A 39 -5.79 7.44 -13.33
N GLN A 40 -6.89 8.20 -13.44
CA GLN A 40 -6.92 9.61 -13.81
C GLN A 40 -6.88 10.57 -12.60
N LEU A 41 -6.73 10.03 -11.38
CA LEU A 41 -6.53 10.87 -10.21
C LEU A 41 -5.21 11.64 -10.31
N ASP A 42 -5.29 12.96 -10.14
CA ASP A 42 -4.14 13.83 -10.02
C ASP A 42 -3.81 13.99 -8.53
N MET A 43 -2.62 13.56 -8.13
CA MET A 43 -2.20 13.65 -6.73
C MET A 43 -1.94 15.09 -6.28
N ASN A 44 -1.84 16.05 -7.22
CA ASN A 44 -1.62 17.46 -6.91
C ASN A 44 -2.92 18.28 -6.95
N ASP A 45 -4.01 17.70 -7.44
CA ASP A 45 -5.31 18.34 -7.54
C ASP A 45 -6.42 17.34 -7.20
N LEU A 46 -6.86 17.39 -5.94
CA LEU A 46 -7.94 16.55 -5.43
C LEU A 46 -9.34 17.10 -5.78
N SER A 47 -9.41 18.21 -6.52
CA SER A 47 -10.69 18.83 -6.87
C SER A 47 -11.55 17.88 -7.71
N GLY A 48 -12.81 17.75 -7.30
CA GLY A 48 -13.77 16.87 -7.97
C GLY A 48 -13.51 15.37 -7.81
N THR A 49 -12.57 14.94 -6.95
CA THR A 49 -12.35 13.51 -6.65
C THR A 49 -13.64 12.84 -6.20
N VAL A 50 -14.33 13.39 -5.20
CA VAL A 50 -15.63 12.85 -4.72
C VAL A 50 -16.64 12.71 -5.86
N GLU A 51 -16.75 13.74 -6.73
CA GLU A 51 -17.68 13.75 -7.86
C GLU A 51 -17.42 12.62 -8.85
N LYS A 52 -16.14 12.37 -9.18
CA LYS A 52 -15.73 11.28 -10.09
C LYS A 52 -16.17 9.91 -9.58
N PHE A 53 -16.26 9.73 -8.27
CA PHE A 53 -16.63 8.45 -7.65
C PHE A 53 -18.12 8.31 -7.32
N LYS A 54 -18.95 9.36 -7.42
CA LYS A 54 -20.38 9.33 -7.05
C LYS A 54 -21.19 8.22 -7.73
N GLY A 55 -20.79 7.81 -8.94
CA GLY A 55 -21.46 6.77 -9.70
C GLY A 55 -21.15 5.33 -9.25
N PHE A 56 -20.29 5.13 -8.26
CA PHE A 56 -19.94 3.81 -7.71
C PHE A 56 -20.45 3.67 -6.28
N SER A 57 -20.94 2.48 -5.94
CA SER A 57 -21.32 2.12 -4.58
C SER A 57 -20.09 2.01 -3.67
N THR A 58 -20.33 2.07 -2.35
CA THR A 58 -19.29 1.82 -1.34
C THR A 58 -18.67 0.43 -1.51
N GLU A 59 -19.49 -0.57 -1.86
CA GLU A 59 -19.02 -1.94 -2.09
C GLU A 59 -18.09 -2.03 -3.30
N GLU A 60 -18.45 -1.42 -4.44
CA GLU A 60 -17.57 -1.39 -5.63
C GLU A 60 -16.21 -0.73 -5.34
N ILE A 61 -16.18 0.32 -4.51
CA ILE A 61 -14.93 1.00 -4.12
C ILE A 61 -14.09 0.08 -3.23
N ILE A 62 -14.70 -0.56 -2.22
CA ILE A 62 -14.00 -1.49 -1.34
C ILE A 62 -13.44 -2.66 -2.15
N ASP A 63 -14.21 -3.25 -3.04
CA ASP A 63 -13.76 -4.39 -3.86
C ASP A 63 -12.60 -3.97 -4.78
N TYR A 64 -12.59 -2.72 -5.26
CA TYR A 64 -11.44 -2.16 -5.98
C TYR A 64 -10.19 -2.02 -5.11
N LEU A 65 -10.32 -1.54 -3.88
CA LEU A 65 -9.20 -1.42 -2.93
C LEU A 65 -8.64 -2.80 -2.56
N VAL A 66 -9.50 -3.77 -2.26
CA VAL A 66 -9.12 -5.18 -1.97
C VAL A 66 -8.43 -5.83 -3.17
N PHE A 67 -8.92 -5.57 -4.39
CA PHE A 67 -8.25 -6.06 -5.60
C PHE A 67 -6.81 -5.50 -5.72
N ASN A 68 -6.63 -4.21 -5.43
CA ASN A 68 -5.31 -3.59 -5.41
C ASN A 68 -4.43 -4.16 -4.28
N HIS A 69 -4.97 -4.39 -3.08
CA HIS A 69 -4.25 -5.07 -1.99
C HIS A 69 -3.72 -6.43 -2.41
N HIS A 70 -4.57 -7.26 -3.02
CA HIS A 70 -4.14 -8.55 -3.53
C HIS A 70 -3.00 -8.41 -4.54
N TYR A 71 -3.09 -7.45 -5.46
CA TYR A 71 -2.02 -7.16 -6.41
C TYR A 71 -0.72 -6.69 -5.72
N TYR A 72 -0.82 -5.85 -4.70
CA TYR A 72 0.34 -5.35 -3.95
C TYR A 72 1.05 -6.49 -3.23
N LEU A 73 0.29 -7.33 -2.52
CA LEU A 73 0.82 -8.42 -1.71
C LEU A 73 1.35 -9.59 -2.54
N THR A 74 0.71 -9.92 -3.66
CA THR A 74 1.07 -11.12 -4.45
C THR A 74 1.99 -10.84 -5.63
N LYS A 75 2.13 -9.58 -6.07
CA LYS A 75 2.97 -9.19 -7.21
C LYS A 75 3.97 -8.11 -6.85
N LYS A 76 3.52 -6.91 -6.47
CA LYS A 76 4.43 -5.76 -6.31
C LYS A 76 5.47 -5.94 -5.22
N LEU A 77 5.06 -6.35 -4.02
CA LEU A 77 6.00 -6.57 -2.91
C LEU A 77 6.99 -7.70 -3.23
N PRO A 78 6.57 -8.87 -3.76
CA PRO A 78 7.50 -9.90 -4.23
C PRO A 78 8.47 -9.41 -5.33
N GLU A 79 8.00 -8.64 -6.31
CA GLU A 79 8.84 -8.07 -7.38
C GLU A 79 9.91 -7.12 -6.84
N LEU A 80 9.52 -6.23 -5.91
CA LEU A 80 10.43 -5.31 -5.23
C LEU A 80 11.44 -6.08 -4.37
N GLN A 81 11.00 -7.11 -3.67
CA GLN A 81 11.85 -8.00 -2.87
C GLN A 81 12.86 -8.77 -3.74
N GLN A 82 12.50 -9.20 -4.93
CA GLN A 82 13.46 -9.81 -5.85
C GLN A 82 14.43 -8.76 -6.41
N SER A 83 13.94 -7.57 -6.75
CA SER A 83 14.76 -6.54 -7.36
C SER A 83 15.81 -6.01 -6.40
N ILE A 84 15.43 -5.79 -5.14
CA ILE A 84 16.36 -5.39 -4.07
C ILE A 84 17.45 -6.46 -3.87
N LEU A 85 17.12 -7.76 -3.93
CA LEU A 85 18.09 -8.87 -3.90
C LEU A 85 19.12 -8.82 -5.04
N HIS A 86 18.72 -8.35 -6.23
CA HIS A 86 19.64 -8.18 -7.36
C HIS A 86 20.53 -6.94 -7.21
N VAL A 87 20.07 -5.89 -6.53
CA VAL A 87 20.93 -4.76 -6.12
C VAL A 87 22.07 -5.26 -5.20
N PHE A 88 21.78 -6.26 -4.36
CA PHE A 88 22.70 -6.80 -3.35
C PHE A 88 23.84 -7.70 -3.88
N GLY A 89 23.89 -8.01 -5.19
CA GLY A 89 24.91 -8.90 -5.77
C GLY A 89 26.30 -8.29 -6.01
N HIS A 90 26.52 -7.00 -5.72
CA HIS A 90 27.73 -6.25 -6.07
C HIS A 90 28.53 -5.79 -4.81
N GLU A 91 29.86 -5.96 -4.84
CA GLU A 91 30.74 -5.90 -3.64
C GLU A 91 30.88 -4.52 -2.98
N ASP A 92 30.73 -3.41 -3.73
CA ASP A 92 31.06 -2.06 -3.25
C ASP A 92 29.91 -1.33 -2.50
N VAL A 93 28.74 -1.96 -2.34
CA VAL A 93 27.53 -1.26 -1.87
C VAL A 93 27.15 -1.63 -0.41
N SER A 94 27.91 -2.52 0.23
CA SER A 94 27.63 -3.21 1.50
C SER A 94 26.83 -2.46 2.59
N ASN A 95 27.23 -1.25 3.00
CA ASN A 95 26.58 -0.56 4.12
C ASN A 95 25.25 0.08 3.73
N LEU A 96 25.22 0.77 2.58
CA LEU A 96 24.02 1.33 1.99
C LEU A 96 22.97 0.23 1.71
N LEU A 97 23.43 -0.94 1.28
CA LEU A 97 22.59 -2.10 1.02
C LEU A 97 21.85 -2.59 2.27
N LYS A 98 22.53 -2.68 3.41
CA LYS A 98 21.91 -3.10 4.67
C LYS A 98 20.83 -2.13 5.12
N THR A 99 21.13 -0.84 5.05
CA THR A 99 20.18 0.22 5.41
C THR A 99 18.94 0.15 4.52
N LEU A 100 19.12 0.01 3.21
CA LEU A 100 18.04 -0.11 2.24
C LEU A 100 17.16 -1.35 2.50
N ALA A 101 17.77 -2.51 2.74
CA ALA A 101 17.07 -3.75 3.08
C ALA A 101 16.22 -3.62 4.35
N MET A 102 16.79 -3.05 5.42
CA MET A 102 16.11 -2.87 6.69
C MET A 102 14.92 -1.91 6.57
N PHE A 103 15.09 -0.79 5.86
CA PHE A 103 14.00 0.16 5.64
C PHE A 103 12.88 -0.45 4.81
N PHE A 104 13.22 -1.14 3.73
CA PHE A 104 12.22 -1.82 2.90
C PHE A 104 11.46 -2.90 3.68
N GLY A 105 12.18 -3.74 4.44
CA GLY A 105 11.55 -4.76 5.28
C GLY A 105 10.62 -4.15 6.36
N LYS A 106 11.01 -3.03 6.98
CA LYS A 106 10.12 -2.31 7.92
C LYS A 106 8.87 -1.79 7.21
N TYR A 107 9.05 -1.14 6.06
CA TYR A 107 7.96 -0.60 5.27
C TYR A 107 6.96 -1.68 4.84
N GLN A 108 7.44 -2.84 4.35
CA GLN A 108 6.60 -3.98 4.00
C GLN A 108 5.74 -4.44 5.18
N LYS A 109 6.32 -4.53 6.39
CA LYS A 109 5.59 -4.90 7.60
C LYS A 109 4.50 -3.88 7.94
N SER A 110 4.79 -2.58 7.84
CA SER A 110 3.79 -1.52 8.04
C SER A 110 2.62 -1.66 7.06
N LEU A 111 2.91 -1.74 5.75
CA LEU A 111 1.89 -1.85 4.71
C LEU A 111 1.00 -3.10 4.89
N ILE A 112 1.60 -4.26 5.16
CA ILE A 112 0.84 -5.49 5.41
C ILE A 112 -0.06 -5.37 6.64
N SER A 113 0.42 -4.72 7.70
CA SER A 113 -0.37 -4.52 8.91
C SER A 113 -1.57 -3.61 8.66
N HIS A 114 -1.39 -2.58 7.84
CA HIS A 114 -2.44 -1.65 7.46
C HIS A 114 -3.51 -2.31 6.58
N ILE A 115 -3.11 -2.99 5.50
CA ILE A 115 -4.03 -3.77 4.65
C ILE A 115 -4.85 -4.77 5.49
N LYS A 116 -4.22 -5.43 6.47
CA LYS A 116 -4.93 -6.34 7.38
C LYS A 116 -5.93 -5.62 8.28
N MET A 117 -5.57 -4.45 8.80
CA MET A 117 -6.50 -3.65 9.59
C MET A 117 -7.72 -3.27 8.74
N GLU A 118 -7.49 -2.90 7.49
CA GLU A 118 -8.56 -2.49 6.58
C GLU A 118 -9.48 -3.65 6.23
N GLU A 119 -8.93 -4.73 5.70
CA GLU A 119 -9.72 -5.87 5.22
C GLU A 119 -10.45 -6.63 6.35
N ASN A 120 -9.90 -6.64 7.58
CA ASN A 120 -10.51 -7.35 8.71
C ASN A 120 -11.41 -6.46 9.59
N VAL A 121 -11.28 -5.13 9.51
CA VAL A 121 -11.98 -4.22 10.42
C VAL A 121 -12.67 -3.09 9.66
N PHE A 122 -11.93 -2.27 8.92
CA PHE A 122 -12.50 -1.08 8.28
C PHE A 122 -13.48 -1.41 7.15
N PHE A 123 -13.10 -2.25 6.20
CA PHE A 123 -13.95 -2.61 5.07
C PHE A 123 -15.19 -3.40 5.48
N PRO A 124 -15.12 -4.40 6.39
CA PRO A 124 -16.32 -5.04 6.92
C PRO A 124 -17.27 -4.07 7.61
N MET A 125 -16.75 -3.12 8.41
CA MET A 125 -17.58 -2.05 8.96
C MET A 125 -18.29 -1.26 7.86
N ALA A 126 -17.52 -0.77 6.88
CA ALA A 126 -18.04 0.12 5.87
C ALA A 126 -19.16 -0.56 5.06
N LYS A 127 -19.01 -1.87 4.79
CA LYS A 127 -20.07 -2.70 4.19
C LYS A 127 -21.29 -2.85 5.12
N ASP A 128 -21.08 -3.11 6.41
CA ASP A 128 -22.16 -3.16 7.41
C ASP A 128 -22.96 -1.85 7.46
N LEU A 129 -22.27 -0.70 7.49
CA LEU A 129 -22.92 0.63 7.53
C LEU A 129 -23.66 0.94 6.23
N ALA A 130 -23.10 0.57 5.07
CA ALA A 130 -23.75 0.78 3.78
C ALA A 130 -25.00 -0.09 3.56
N SER A 131 -25.07 -1.27 4.22
CA SER A 131 -26.19 -2.21 4.10
C SER A 131 -27.24 -2.08 5.20
N SER A 132 -26.91 -1.42 6.32
CA SER A 132 -27.84 -1.25 7.45
C SER A 132 -28.93 -0.22 7.13
N SER A 133 -30.18 -0.54 7.47
CA SER A 133 -31.23 0.49 7.60
C SER A 133 -30.95 1.33 8.86
N LYS A 134 -31.35 2.61 8.86
CA LYS A 134 -31.13 3.60 9.94
C LYS A 134 -31.58 3.15 11.36
N GLU A 135 -32.22 1.99 11.51
CA GLU A 135 -32.73 1.47 12.79
C GLU A 135 -31.73 0.63 13.62
N GLN A 136 -30.59 0.20 13.08
CA GLN A 136 -29.58 -0.55 13.86
C GLN A 136 -28.54 0.35 14.54
N MET A 137 -29.03 1.31 15.34
CA MET A 137 -28.24 2.39 15.97
C MET A 137 -27.40 1.96 17.20
N SER A 138 -27.29 0.67 17.54
CA SER A 138 -26.58 0.25 18.77
C SER A 138 -25.07 0.02 18.59
N LYS A 139 -24.56 -0.01 17.35
CA LYS A 139 -23.11 -0.16 17.06
C LYS A 139 -22.38 1.18 16.84
N THR A 140 -23.08 2.30 16.66
CA THR A 140 -22.53 3.59 16.19
C THR A 140 -21.44 4.22 17.08
N LYS A 141 -21.49 4.03 18.41
CA LYS A 141 -20.50 4.63 19.32
C LYS A 141 -19.11 3.99 19.22
N LYS A 142 -19.01 2.70 18.86
CA LYS A 142 -17.72 2.03 18.66
C LYS A 142 -17.10 2.43 17.31
N TRP A 143 -17.94 2.62 16.29
CA TRP A 143 -17.51 2.99 14.95
C TRP A 143 -17.02 4.43 14.86
N THR A 144 -17.69 5.37 15.54
CA THR A 144 -17.25 6.78 15.61
C THR A 144 -15.82 6.92 16.14
N SER A 145 -15.50 6.31 17.29
CA SER A 145 -14.12 6.37 17.83
C SER A 145 -13.09 5.66 16.95
N PHE A 146 -13.48 4.63 16.18
CA PHE A 146 -12.59 3.95 15.26
C PHE A 146 -12.32 4.79 14.00
N ILE A 147 -13.32 5.48 13.47
CA ILE A 147 -13.19 6.40 12.34
C ILE A 147 -12.33 7.61 12.70
N GLU A 148 -12.53 8.20 13.88
CA GLU A 148 -11.64 9.25 14.40
C GLU A 148 -10.19 8.77 14.53
N PHE A 149 -9.97 7.51 14.91
CA PHE A 149 -8.64 6.90 14.93
C PHE A 149 -8.05 6.74 13.52
N LEU A 150 -8.85 6.30 12.55
CA LEU A 150 -8.42 6.15 11.15
C LEU A 150 -8.06 7.49 10.50
N GLY A 151 -8.84 8.55 10.72
CA GLY A 151 -8.52 9.89 10.19
C GLY A 151 -7.22 10.49 10.76
N ASN A 152 -6.65 9.90 11.82
CA ASN A 152 -5.37 10.30 12.41
C ASN A 152 -4.22 9.30 12.12
N HIS A 153 -4.42 8.31 11.24
CA HIS A 153 -3.40 7.31 10.97
C HIS A 153 -2.19 7.92 10.24
N ASP A 154 -0.99 7.39 10.50
CA ASP A 154 0.23 7.82 9.81
C ASP A 154 0.18 7.35 8.35
N PRO A 155 0.33 8.26 7.36
CA PRO A 155 0.31 7.91 5.94
C PRO A 155 1.49 6.99 5.60
N ILE A 156 1.20 5.73 5.29
CA ILE A 156 2.22 4.72 4.95
C ILE A 156 2.92 5.08 3.64
N GLU A 157 2.23 5.74 2.72
CA GLU A 157 2.78 6.27 1.49
C GLU A 157 3.89 7.31 1.74
N ASP A 158 3.79 8.10 2.81
CA ASP A 158 4.83 9.06 3.20
C ASP A 158 6.05 8.37 3.81
N GLU A 159 5.89 7.20 4.44
CA GLU A 159 7.02 6.38 4.89
C GLU A 159 7.85 5.92 3.69
N LEU A 160 7.21 5.45 2.60
CA LEU A 160 7.91 4.99 1.40
C LEU A 160 8.69 6.12 0.73
N LYS A 161 8.07 7.30 0.62
CA LYS A 161 8.70 8.51 0.06
C LYS A 161 9.92 8.94 0.87
N LYS A 162 9.82 8.95 2.21
CA LYS A 162 10.95 9.26 3.10
C LYS A 162 12.09 8.27 2.90
N VAL A 163 11.77 6.98 2.83
CA VAL A 163 12.74 5.91 2.55
C VAL A 163 13.42 6.15 1.20
N ASN A 164 12.65 6.41 0.15
CA ASN A 164 13.13 6.71 -1.21
C ASN A 164 14.13 7.88 -1.24
N LEU A 165 13.83 8.98 -0.54
CA LEU A 165 14.73 10.15 -0.44
C LEU A 165 16.03 9.84 0.30
N ILE A 166 15.96 9.13 1.43
CA ILE A 166 17.14 8.71 2.20
C ILE A 166 18.07 7.85 1.33
N ILE A 167 17.50 6.93 0.57
CA ILE A 167 18.24 6.04 -0.34
C ILE A 167 18.90 6.86 -1.46
N LYS A 168 18.16 7.77 -2.09
CA LYS A 168 18.68 8.63 -3.18
C LYS A 168 19.85 9.50 -2.71
N GLU A 169 19.76 10.07 -1.51
CA GLU A 169 20.86 10.88 -0.96
C GLU A 169 22.08 10.01 -0.60
N ALA A 170 21.87 8.84 0.00
CA ALA A 170 22.96 7.95 0.41
C ALA A 170 23.76 7.36 -0.76
N VAL A 171 23.22 7.39 -1.99
CA VAL A 171 23.90 6.88 -3.20
C VAL A 171 24.50 7.98 -4.09
N LYS A 172 24.29 9.26 -3.76
CA LYS A 172 24.50 10.39 -4.67
C LYS A 172 25.90 10.46 -5.28
N ASP A 173 26.93 10.11 -4.50
CA ASP A 173 28.34 10.12 -4.91
C ASP A 173 28.90 8.70 -5.16
N ILE A 174 28.03 7.70 -5.27
CA ILE A 174 28.39 6.29 -5.42
C ILE A 174 27.95 5.79 -6.80
N LYS A 175 28.84 5.07 -7.49
CA LYS A 175 28.46 4.37 -8.72
C LYS A 175 27.56 3.17 -8.37
N VAL A 176 26.27 3.29 -8.66
CA VAL A 176 25.29 2.22 -8.43
C VAL A 176 25.14 1.30 -9.65
N PRO A 177 24.85 0.00 -9.46
CA PRO A 177 24.57 -0.92 -10.56
C PRO A 177 23.23 -0.59 -11.23
N PHE A 178 23.04 -1.03 -12.49
CA PHE A 178 21.78 -0.84 -13.22
C PHE A 178 20.56 -1.40 -12.44
N ALA A 179 20.73 -2.51 -11.73
CA ALA A 179 19.70 -3.10 -10.88
C ALA A 179 19.13 -2.11 -9.84
N TYR A 180 19.95 -1.18 -9.32
CA TYR A 180 19.48 -0.14 -8.41
C TYR A 180 18.48 0.78 -9.12
N SER A 181 18.79 1.23 -10.36
CA SER A 181 17.89 2.10 -11.12
C SER A 181 16.55 1.42 -11.42
N VAL A 182 16.56 0.11 -11.69
CA VAL A 182 15.35 -0.70 -11.86
C VAL A 182 14.54 -0.72 -10.57
N PHE A 183 15.17 -1.02 -9.43
CA PHE A 183 14.50 -1.04 -8.13
C PHE A 183 13.90 0.34 -7.78
N MET A 184 14.64 1.43 -7.96
CA MET A 184 14.13 2.77 -7.68
C MET A 184 12.96 3.15 -8.57
N ASN A 185 12.98 2.76 -9.86
CA ASN A 185 11.84 2.99 -10.74
C ASN A 185 10.59 2.22 -10.29
N GLN A 186 10.74 0.97 -9.83
CA GLN A 186 9.63 0.21 -9.27
C GLN A 186 9.08 0.85 -8.00
N ILE A 187 9.94 1.40 -7.13
CA ILE A 187 9.53 2.14 -5.93
C ILE A 187 8.73 3.38 -6.32
N ASP A 188 9.23 4.19 -7.26
CA ASP A 188 8.54 5.42 -7.71
C ASP A 188 7.15 5.10 -8.31
N LEU A 189 7.02 4.01 -9.07
CA LEU A 189 5.74 3.55 -9.62
C LEU A 189 4.80 3.02 -8.53
N PHE A 190 5.33 2.28 -7.56
CA PHE A 190 4.51 1.75 -6.48
C PHE A 190 4.03 2.85 -5.52
N GLU A 191 4.87 3.84 -5.23
CA GLU A 191 4.51 5.05 -4.48
C GLU A 191 3.34 5.80 -5.15
N LEU A 192 3.35 5.90 -6.49
CA LEU A 192 2.25 6.48 -7.26
C LEU A 192 0.93 5.70 -7.09
N ASP A 193 0.99 4.37 -7.18
CA ASP A 193 -0.21 3.53 -7.01
C ASP A 193 -0.77 3.64 -5.58
N LEU A 194 0.10 3.65 -4.56
CA LEU A 194 -0.30 3.82 -3.16
C LEU A 194 -0.89 5.19 -2.86
N LYS A 195 -0.36 6.27 -3.45
CA LYS A 195 -0.98 7.60 -3.29
C LYS A 195 -2.39 7.66 -3.87
N ARG A 196 -2.61 7.04 -5.04
CA ARG A 196 -3.97 6.95 -5.60
C ARG A 196 -4.89 6.13 -4.71
N HIS A 197 -4.37 5.07 -4.13
CA HIS A 197 -5.09 4.23 -3.19
C HIS A 197 -5.52 5.04 -1.95
N ALA A 198 -4.58 5.71 -1.30
CA ALA A 198 -4.83 6.58 -0.15
C ALA A 198 -5.84 7.70 -0.47
N ILE A 199 -5.74 8.36 -1.64
CA ILE A 199 -6.72 9.36 -2.07
C ILE A 199 -8.14 8.77 -2.15
N ILE A 200 -8.30 7.54 -2.63
CA ILE A 200 -9.62 6.90 -2.71
C ILE A 200 -10.15 6.59 -1.31
N GLU A 201 -9.27 6.21 -0.39
CA GLU A 201 -9.64 5.95 0.99
C GLU A 201 -10.02 7.22 1.73
N ASP A 202 -9.12 8.20 1.77
CA ASP A 202 -9.23 9.41 2.57
C ASP A 202 -10.25 10.41 2.00
N GLU A 203 -10.31 10.54 0.67
CA GLU A 203 -11.16 11.55 0.04
C GLU A 203 -12.52 11.00 -0.41
N VAL A 204 -12.68 9.67 -0.49
CA VAL A 204 -13.92 9.06 -1.01
C VAL A 204 -14.55 8.09 -0.02
N LEU A 205 -13.83 7.05 0.41
CA LEU A 205 -14.42 5.99 1.22
C LEU A 205 -14.69 6.48 2.65
N LEU A 206 -13.71 7.08 3.31
CA LEU A 206 -13.80 7.56 4.68
C LEU A 206 -14.93 8.61 4.84
N PRO A 207 -15.02 9.67 4.01
CA PRO A 207 -16.11 10.66 4.13
C PRO A 207 -17.49 10.06 3.87
N ARG A 208 -17.60 9.04 3.01
CA ARG A 208 -18.86 8.32 2.80
C ARG A 208 -19.27 7.54 4.04
N VAL A 209 -18.33 6.86 4.67
CA VAL A 209 -18.57 6.08 5.89
C VAL A 209 -18.93 7.02 7.04
N GLU A 210 -18.25 8.16 7.18
CA GLU A 210 -18.58 9.21 8.14
C GLU A 210 -20.02 9.72 7.97
N ALA A 211 -20.46 9.94 6.72
CA ALA A 211 -21.82 10.38 6.44
C ALA A 211 -22.92 9.32 6.72
N MET A 212 -22.53 8.07 6.98
CA MET A 212 -23.45 6.97 7.34
C MET A 212 -23.62 6.79 8.85
N LEU A 213 -22.79 7.44 9.67
CA LEU A 213 -22.86 7.40 11.14
C LEU A 213 -23.92 8.36 11.69
#